data_AF-A0A1I5YYH3-F1
#
_entry.id   AF-A0A1I5YYH3-F1
#
_cell.length_a   1.000
_cell.length_b   1.000
_cell.length_c   1.000
_cell.angle_alpha   90.00
_cell.angle_beta   90.00
_cell.angle_gamma   90.00
#
_symmetry.space_group_name_H-M   'P 1'
#
loop_
_entity.id
_entity.type
_entity.pdbx_description
1 polymer ?
#
loop_
_entity_poly.entity_id
_entity_poly.type
_entity_poly.pdbx_seq_one_letter_code
_entity_poly.pdbx_strand_id
1 'polypeptide(L)'
;MGDELERPKPTQAVWARRDAFVAARDIYVTAVLGRAVAQGITGGGSTYRRDRPLFVQYTNPEILACYGIEVRGEHAGLVLTQALEATRLALLLTERHLLIPASYIFEIPWYRIFLGCLEPLVRTGTVRYISPVPDLIDYREMKVHEYRHDPLNPYHRAGLRGICSDPDFMWAPRHGTATAVGIGDLWRDALQPGGDLHGIVRGTARRWHRPHGRVERLLARTPDRLEGQAFIARFVERTLPTRLNPAESTRLAFFLSRAYLRSYLLDMDAAVLVDLSLGDLTCGLTPAMEEMDGRLLSARRLDTVLHWLQVRDFVHRFADWDELLRLRSLPEFGLIADRAYDGRSMNALRIAALEARRSSGFRPAGAYAEARSNVLAVADALTDVTFTDKPVWRDDP
;
A
#
# COMPACT_ATOMS: atom_id res chain seq x y z
N MET A 1 -23.94 -4.50 22.51
CA MET A 1 -23.10 -3.57 23.29
C MET A 1 -21.72 -3.65 22.67
N GLY A 2 -21.41 -2.70 21.78
CA GLY A 2 -20.09 -2.62 21.16
C GLY A 2 -19.28 -1.62 21.96
N ASP A 3 -18.10 -2.03 22.43
CA ASP A 3 -17.10 -1.10 22.95
C ASP A 3 -16.81 -0.06 21.88
N GLU A 4 -17.12 1.20 22.18
CA GLU A 4 -16.65 2.31 21.37
C GLU A 4 -15.12 2.30 21.43
N LEU A 5 -14.49 2.02 20.28
CA LEU A 5 -13.05 2.15 20.11
C LEU A 5 -12.67 3.63 20.33
N GLU A 6 -12.27 3.97 21.55
CA GLU A 6 -11.69 5.26 21.89
C GLU A 6 -10.43 5.51 21.05
N ARG A 7 -10.17 6.78 20.72
CA ARG A 7 -8.93 7.19 20.04
C ARG A 7 -7.73 6.67 20.84
N PRO A 8 -6.87 5.80 20.26
CA PRO A 8 -5.75 5.24 21.01
C PRO A 8 -4.74 6.36 21.34
N LYS A 9 -4.47 6.55 22.63
CA LYS A 9 -3.31 7.34 23.08
C LYS A 9 -2.05 6.48 22.86
N PRO A 10 -0.97 7.01 22.28
CA PRO A 10 0.24 6.24 22.00
C PRO A 10 0.84 5.76 23.34
N THR A 11 0.76 4.46 23.63
CA THR A 11 1.25 3.87 24.89
C THR A 11 2.17 2.68 24.61
N GLN A 12 3.20 2.53 25.47
CA GLN A 12 4.27 1.52 25.40
C GLN A 12 3.79 0.06 25.26
N ALA A 13 2.56 -0.26 25.67
CA ALA A 13 2.01 -1.62 25.56
C ALA A 13 1.77 -2.09 24.11
N VAL A 14 1.53 -1.15 23.17
CA VAL A 14 1.37 -1.46 21.74
C VAL A 14 2.69 -1.93 21.12
N TRP A 15 3.82 -1.54 21.71
CA TRP A 15 5.17 -1.75 21.19
C TRP A 15 5.66 -3.18 21.50
N ALA A 16 5.34 -3.71 22.68
CA ALA A 16 5.68 -5.10 23.04
C ALA A 16 4.89 -6.14 22.21
N ARG A 17 3.65 -5.83 21.80
CA ARG A 17 2.85 -6.70 20.92
C ARG A 17 3.31 -6.67 19.45
N ARG A 18 3.85 -5.52 19.00
CA ARG A 18 4.47 -5.35 17.67
C ARG A 18 5.65 -6.31 17.46
N ASP A 19 6.52 -6.47 18.46
CA ASP A 19 7.75 -7.28 18.32
C ASP A 19 7.46 -8.80 18.28
N ALA A 20 6.47 -9.26 19.05
CA ALA A 20 6.05 -10.67 19.03
C ALA A 20 5.35 -11.07 17.73
N PHE A 21 4.55 -10.17 17.15
CA PHE A 21 3.83 -10.40 15.88
C PHE A 21 4.76 -10.42 14.66
N VAL A 22 5.78 -9.54 14.63
CA VAL A 22 6.79 -9.48 13.55
C VAL A 22 7.63 -10.78 13.52
N ALA A 23 8.04 -11.29 14.69
CA ALA A 23 8.85 -12.51 14.77
C ALA A 23 8.14 -13.79 14.29
N ALA A 24 6.84 -13.93 14.55
CA ALA A 24 6.06 -15.09 14.08
C ALA A 24 5.76 -15.05 12.56
N ARG A 25 5.67 -13.83 11.99
CA ARG A 25 5.36 -13.63 10.57
C ARG A 25 6.57 -13.86 9.64
N ASP A 26 7.76 -13.45 10.06
CA ASP A 26 8.98 -13.59 9.26
C ASP A 26 9.30 -15.06 8.94
N ILE A 27 8.85 -16.00 9.78
CA ILE A 27 9.01 -17.45 9.54
C ILE A 27 8.10 -17.94 8.40
N TYR A 28 6.86 -17.46 8.31
CA TYR A 28 5.90 -17.91 7.30
C TYR A 28 6.12 -17.25 5.93
N VAL A 29 6.43 -15.95 5.90
CA VAL A 29 6.66 -15.18 4.67
C VAL A 29 7.96 -15.60 3.97
N THR A 30 9.02 -15.84 4.74
CA THR A 30 10.31 -16.31 4.19
C THR A 30 10.22 -17.73 3.62
N ALA A 31 9.40 -18.60 4.21
CA ALA A 31 9.23 -19.98 3.77
C ALA A 31 8.41 -20.13 2.47
N VAL A 32 7.44 -19.24 2.22
CA VAL A 32 6.51 -19.34 1.07
C VAL A 32 6.91 -18.42 -0.09
N LEU A 33 7.53 -17.26 0.17
CA LEU A 33 7.86 -16.25 -0.86
C LEU A 33 9.38 -16.03 -1.05
N GLY A 34 10.23 -16.57 -0.18
CA GLY A 34 11.68 -16.33 -0.17
C GLY A 34 12.47 -16.89 -1.35
N ARG A 35 11.87 -17.65 -2.26
CA ARG A 35 12.56 -18.19 -3.46
C ARG A 35 12.55 -17.29 -4.69
N ALA A 36 11.82 -16.17 -4.67
CA ALA A 36 11.69 -15.30 -5.85
C ALA A 36 12.43 -13.94 -5.75
N VAL A 37 13.00 -13.59 -4.59
CA VAL A 37 13.51 -12.23 -4.31
C VAL A 37 15.03 -12.08 -4.49
N ALA A 38 15.75 -13.18 -4.71
CA ALA A 38 17.18 -13.11 -5.00
C ALA A 38 17.41 -13.02 -6.52
N GLN A 39 17.47 -11.80 -7.05
CA GLN A 39 18.28 -11.34 -8.20
C GLN A 39 17.53 -10.27 -9.03
N GLY A 40 18.20 -9.13 -9.26
CA GLY A 40 17.82 -8.18 -10.31
C GLY A 40 17.81 -6.71 -9.88
N ILE A 41 18.96 -6.13 -9.54
CA ILE A 41 19.16 -4.67 -9.62
C ILE A 41 20.26 -4.44 -10.66
N THR A 42 19.87 -4.28 -11.92
CA THR A 42 20.73 -3.75 -12.98
C THR A 42 19.99 -2.67 -13.77
N GLY A 43 20.47 -1.43 -13.67
CA GLY A 43 20.32 -0.39 -14.70
C GLY A 43 19.11 0.56 -14.55
N GLY A 44 19.38 1.86 -14.41
CA GLY A 44 18.38 2.95 -14.45
C GLY A 44 18.63 4.00 -13.38
N GLY A 45 18.44 5.29 -13.70
CA GLY A 45 18.32 6.35 -12.69
C GLY A 45 17.06 6.14 -11.82
N SER A 46 16.84 7.02 -10.84
CA SER A 46 15.65 6.91 -9.98
C SER A 46 14.36 6.92 -10.81
N THR A 47 13.59 5.83 -10.78
CA THR A 47 12.25 5.74 -11.40
C THR A 47 11.15 6.23 -10.47
N TYR A 48 11.53 6.58 -9.24
CA TYR A 48 10.68 7.26 -8.28
C TYR A 48 10.35 8.69 -8.74
N ARG A 49 9.12 9.10 -8.46
CA ARG A 49 8.54 10.38 -8.86
C ARG A 49 7.71 10.94 -7.72
N ARG A 50 8.14 12.07 -7.12
CA ARG A 50 7.40 12.74 -6.03
C ARG A 50 6.06 13.30 -6.48
N ASP A 51 5.93 13.65 -7.76
CA ASP A 51 4.69 14.17 -8.33
C ASP A 51 3.63 13.07 -8.57
N ARG A 52 3.93 11.82 -8.19
CA ARG A 52 3.03 10.69 -8.26
C ARG A 52 2.15 10.59 -7.01
N PRO A 53 0.82 10.41 -7.10
CA PRO A 53 -0.01 10.15 -5.92
C PRO A 53 0.32 8.78 -5.28
N LEU A 54 0.04 8.65 -3.98
CA LEU A 54 0.16 7.37 -3.28
C LEU A 54 -1.18 6.74 -2.97
N PHE A 55 -1.35 5.50 -3.41
CA PHE A 55 -2.51 4.69 -3.15
C PHE A 55 -2.43 4.07 -1.76
N VAL A 56 -3.48 4.27 -0.96
CA VAL A 56 -3.59 3.75 0.41
C VAL A 56 -4.14 2.32 0.34
N GLN A 57 -3.25 1.35 0.21
CA GLN A 57 -3.63 -0.08 0.15
C GLN A 57 -3.60 -0.76 1.53
N TYR A 58 -2.86 -0.20 2.48
CA TYR A 58 -2.61 -0.80 3.80
C TYR A 58 -3.81 -0.81 4.75
N THR A 59 -4.95 -0.30 4.31
CA THR A 59 -6.24 -0.42 5.00
C THR A 59 -7.21 -1.37 4.29
N ASN A 60 -6.87 -1.85 3.08
CA ASN A 60 -7.77 -2.66 2.26
C ASN A 60 -8.03 -4.03 2.90
N PRO A 61 -9.29 -4.40 3.18
CA PRO A 61 -9.59 -5.64 3.89
C PRO A 61 -9.23 -6.90 3.08
N GLU A 62 -9.40 -6.88 1.75
CA GLU A 62 -9.10 -8.04 0.90
C GLU A 62 -7.58 -8.23 0.74
N ILE A 63 -6.80 -7.14 0.68
CA ILE A 63 -5.32 -7.20 0.72
C ILE A 63 -4.86 -7.71 2.08
N LEU A 64 -5.33 -7.11 3.18
CA LEU A 64 -4.94 -7.52 4.54
C LEU A 64 -5.27 -9.00 4.81
N ALA A 65 -6.41 -9.49 4.34
CA ALA A 65 -6.80 -10.89 4.43
C ALA A 65 -5.82 -11.84 3.71
N CYS A 66 -5.22 -11.42 2.60
CA CYS A 66 -4.16 -12.20 1.93
C CYS A 66 -2.95 -12.46 2.85
N TYR A 67 -2.72 -11.57 3.82
CA TYR A 67 -1.62 -11.67 4.80
C TYR A 67 -2.08 -12.15 6.18
N GLY A 68 -3.31 -12.69 6.29
CA GLY A 68 -3.85 -13.23 7.54
C GLY A 68 -4.24 -12.16 8.56
N ILE A 69 -4.45 -10.90 8.13
CA ILE A 69 -4.79 -9.78 9.01
C ILE A 69 -6.28 -9.49 8.90
N GLU A 70 -7.00 -9.61 10.02
CA GLU A 70 -8.44 -9.35 10.08
C GLU A 70 -8.75 -7.91 10.52
N VAL A 71 -9.55 -7.20 9.72
CA VAL A 71 -9.93 -5.80 10.00
C VAL A 71 -11.04 -5.61 11.04
N ARG A 72 -11.78 -6.67 11.40
CA ARG A 72 -12.96 -6.59 12.30
C ARG A 72 -12.75 -7.24 13.67
N GLY A 73 -11.58 -7.86 13.90
CA GLY A 73 -11.28 -8.62 15.11
C GLY A 73 -10.38 -7.88 16.09
N GLU A 74 -9.73 -8.64 16.97
CA GLU A 74 -8.79 -8.16 18.00
C GLU A 74 -7.66 -7.27 17.45
N HIS A 75 -7.37 -7.38 16.15
CA HIS A 75 -6.31 -6.63 15.47
C HIS A 75 -6.72 -5.21 15.04
N ALA A 76 -7.99 -4.82 15.12
CA ALA A 76 -8.47 -3.54 14.55
C ALA A 76 -7.70 -2.31 15.05
N GLY A 77 -7.42 -2.22 16.35
CA GLY A 77 -6.65 -1.10 16.93
C GLY A 77 -5.18 -1.09 16.49
N LEU A 78 -4.55 -2.26 16.36
CA LEU A 78 -3.19 -2.40 15.88
C LEU A 78 -3.09 -2.00 14.40
N VAL A 79 -4.02 -2.50 13.58
CA VAL A 79 -4.09 -2.17 12.14
C VAL A 79 -4.32 -0.69 11.94
N LEU A 80 -5.21 -0.06 12.72
CA LEU A 80 -5.43 1.39 12.69
C LEU A 80 -4.13 2.15 13.00
N THR A 81 -3.41 1.75 14.05
CA THR A 81 -2.15 2.39 14.45
C THR A 81 -1.10 2.29 13.33
N GLN A 82 -0.92 1.11 12.77
CA GLN A 82 0.05 0.88 11.69
C GLN A 82 -0.37 1.56 10.38
N ALA A 83 -1.67 1.69 10.12
CA ALA A 83 -2.18 2.46 9.00
C ALA A 83 -1.87 3.96 9.17
N LEU A 84 -1.97 4.51 10.37
CA LEU A 84 -1.58 5.91 10.64
C LEU A 84 -0.08 6.13 10.47
N GLU A 85 0.76 5.22 10.98
CA GLU A 85 2.22 5.26 10.76
C GLU A 85 2.56 5.20 9.26
N ALA A 86 1.95 4.27 8.53
CA ALA A 86 2.11 4.16 7.08
C ALA A 86 1.65 5.42 6.34
N THR A 87 0.56 6.05 6.80
CA THR A 87 0.04 7.31 6.20
C THR A 87 1.02 8.46 6.38
N ARG A 88 1.71 8.54 7.52
CA ARG A 88 2.72 9.58 7.77
C ARG A 88 3.92 9.42 6.83
N LEU A 89 4.35 8.19 6.59
CA LEU A 89 5.39 7.89 5.60
C LEU A 89 4.92 8.17 4.17
N ALA A 90 3.68 7.76 3.83
CA ALA A 90 3.10 7.98 2.51
C ALA A 90 3.03 9.48 2.19
N LEU A 91 2.59 10.28 3.16
CA LEU A 91 2.50 11.72 3.02
C LEU A 91 3.85 12.33 2.61
N LEU A 92 4.96 11.92 3.23
CA LEU A 92 6.28 12.47 2.93
C LEU A 92 6.78 12.14 1.51
N LEU A 93 6.29 11.06 0.90
CA LEU A 93 6.76 10.53 -0.39
C LEU A 93 5.99 11.05 -1.61
N THR A 94 4.96 11.86 -1.42
CA THR A 94 4.19 12.43 -2.54
C THR A 94 3.96 13.91 -2.33
N GLU A 95 4.26 14.72 -3.33
CA GLU A 95 3.87 16.13 -3.39
C GLU A 95 2.42 16.33 -3.83
N ARG A 96 1.80 15.27 -4.37
CA ARG A 96 0.38 15.28 -4.73
C ARG A 96 -0.48 14.89 -3.54
N HIS A 97 -1.27 13.82 -3.71
CA HIS A 97 -2.32 13.42 -2.80
C HIS A 97 -2.26 11.93 -2.50
N LEU A 98 -2.81 11.58 -1.35
CA LEU A 98 -3.11 10.22 -0.96
C LEU A 98 -4.44 9.82 -1.60
N LEU A 99 -4.42 8.70 -2.31
CA LEU A 99 -5.56 8.14 -3.01
C LEU A 99 -6.19 7.05 -2.17
N ILE A 100 -7.45 7.22 -1.80
CA ILE A 100 -8.19 6.22 -1.02
C ILE A 100 -9.45 5.77 -1.78
N PRO A 101 -9.66 4.47 -2.02
CA PRO A 101 -10.91 3.98 -2.59
C PRO A 101 -12.13 4.38 -1.75
N ALA A 102 -13.18 4.86 -2.42
CA ALA A 102 -14.45 5.19 -1.75
C ALA A 102 -15.09 3.96 -1.07
N SER A 103 -14.82 2.74 -1.55
CA SER A 103 -15.29 1.49 -0.91
C SER A 103 -14.89 1.38 0.56
N TYR A 104 -13.75 1.95 0.95
CA TYR A 104 -13.23 1.81 2.32
C TYR A 104 -14.15 2.41 3.37
N ILE A 105 -14.91 3.45 3.01
CA ILE A 105 -15.93 4.08 3.87
C ILE A 105 -16.98 3.06 4.33
N PHE A 106 -17.27 2.08 3.48
CA PHE A 106 -18.31 1.08 3.70
C PHE A 106 -17.72 -0.24 4.21
N GLU A 107 -16.55 -0.63 3.73
CA GLU A 107 -16.00 -1.97 3.96
C GLU A 107 -15.21 -2.09 5.26
N ILE A 108 -14.61 -0.99 5.75
CA ILE A 108 -13.71 -0.96 6.90
C ILE A 108 -14.45 -0.36 8.12
N PRO A 109 -14.69 -1.14 9.20
CA PRO A 109 -15.51 -0.65 10.32
C PRO A 109 -14.94 0.57 11.05
N TRP A 110 -13.62 0.62 11.23
CA TRP A 110 -12.92 1.70 11.95
C TRP A 110 -12.52 2.87 11.03
N TYR A 111 -12.95 2.87 9.77
CA TYR A 111 -12.53 3.87 8.80
C TYR A 111 -12.92 5.30 9.18
N ARG A 112 -14.06 5.47 9.86
CA ARG A 112 -14.45 6.79 10.40
C ARG A 112 -13.45 7.34 11.40
N ILE A 113 -12.88 6.48 12.25
CA ILE A 113 -11.84 6.86 13.20
C ILE A 113 -10.58 7.26 12.43
N PHE A 114 -10.19 6.43 11.46
CA PHE A 114 -9.07 6.73 10.58
C PHE A 114 -9.22 8.07 9.86
N LEU A 115 -10.38 8.34 9.24
CA LEU A 115 -10.67 9.62 8.60
C LEU A 115 -10.67 10.79 9.59
N GLY A 116 -11.24 10.61 10.78
CA GLY A 116 -11.19 11.63 11.83
C GLY A 116 -9.77 11.93 12.30
N CYS A 117 -8.85 10.97 12.24
CA CYS A 117 -7.43 11.21 12.47
C CYS A 117 -6.77 11.96 11.32
N LEU A 118 -7.24 11.82 10.07
CA LEU A 118 -6.70 12.48 8.88
C LEU A 118 -7.40 13.80 8.52
N GLU A 119 -8.30 14.29 9.37
CA GLU A 119 -9.16 15.45 9.08
C GLU A 119 -8.41 16.67 8.53
N PRO A 120 -7.23 17.08 9.04
CA PRO A 120 -6.47 18.20 8.45
C PRO A 120 -5.99 17.92 7.01
N LEU A 121 -5.63 16.67 6.70
CA LEU A 121 -5.22 16.28 5.34
C LEU A 121 -6.40 16.26 4.37
N VAL A 122 -7.59 15.91 4.85
CA VAL A 122 -8.83 15.98 4.06
C VAL A 122 -9.15 17.43 3.71
N ARG A 123 -9.18 18.33 4.71
CA ARG A 123 -9.48 19.76 4.52
C ARG A 123 -8.51 20.49 3.59
N THR A 124 -7.23 20.12 3.62
CA THR A 124 -6.21 20.68 2.71
C THR A 124 -6.23 20.07 1.32
N GLY A 125 -7.10 19.09 1.07
CA GLY A 125 -7.18 18.40 -0.21
C GLY A 125 -6.01 17.45 -0.50
N THR A 126 -5.22 17.12 0.53
CA THR A 126 -4.11 16.16 0.44
C THR A 126 -4.62 14.72 0.32
N VAL A 127 -5.85 14.44 0.74
CA VAL A 127 -6.53 13.16 0.52
C VAL A 127 -7.55 13.31 -0.60
N ARG A 128 -7.57 12.35 -1.53
CA ARG A 128 -8.61 12.24 -2.57
C ARG A 128 -9.21 10.85 -2.60
N TYR A 129 -10.50 10.80 -2.87
CA TYR A 129 -11.26 9.57 -2.90
C TYR A 129 -11.45 9.07 -4.32
N ILE A 130 -11.07 7.83 -4.57
CA ILE A 130 -11.21 7.22 -5.88
C ILE A 130 -12.60 6.63 -6.00
N SER A 131 -13.34 7.09 -7.00
CA SER A 131 -14.65 6.58 -7.35
C SER A 131 -14.91 6.71 -8.84
N PRO A 132 -15.62 5.76 -9.47
CA PRO A 132 -16.12 5.91 -10.83
C PRO A 132 -17.26 6.93 -10.95
N VAL A 133 -17.91 7.30 -9.84
CA VAL A 133 -18.99 8.29 -9.80
C VAL A 133 -18.71 9.35 -8.73
N PRO A 134 -18.94 10.65 -8.99
CA PRO A 134 -18.59 11.74 -8.07
C PRO A 134 -19.62 11.95 -6.94
N ASP A 135 -20.33 10.90 -6.54
CA ASP A 135 -21.32 10.94 -5.46
C ASP A 135 -21.29 9.62 -4.65
N LEU A 136 -21.35 9.72 -3.32
CA LEU A 136 -21.25 8.55 -2.43
C LEU A 136 -22.54 7.73 -2.36
N ILE A 137 -23.71 8.36 -2.58
CA ILE A 137 -25.01 7.67 -2.62
C ILE A 137 -25.07 6.84 -3.90
N ASP A 138 -24.78 7.45 -5.04
CA ASP A 138 -24.72 6.77 -6.34
C ASP A 138 -23.69 5.64 -6.32
N TYR A 139 -22.51 5.90 -5.75
CA TYR A 139 -21.47 4.88 -5.59
C TYR A 139 -21.97 3.72 -4.74
N ARG A 140 -22.63 4.01 -3.60
CA ARG A 140 -23.20 2.98 -2.73
C ARG A 140 -24.25 2.16 -3.47
N GLU A 141 -25.16 2.78 -4.21
CA GLU A 141 -26.21 2.09 -4.97
C GLU A 141 -25.62 1.16 -6.04
N MET A 142 -24.63 1.64 -6.79
CA MET A 142 -23.86 0.84 -7.73
C MET A 142 -23.23 -0.38 -7.04
N LYS A 143 -22.55 -0.18 -5.89
CA LYS A 143 -21.91 -1.27 -5.15
C LYS A 143 -22.90 -2.24 -4.51
N VAL A 144 -24.09 -1.77 -4.10
CA VAL A 144 -25.19 -2.65 -3.64
C VAL A 144 -25.57 -3.64 -4.74
N HIS A 145 -25.68 -3.17 -5.99
CA HIS A 145 -25.98 -4.03 -7.14
C HIS A 145 -24.83 -5.03 -7.44
N GLU A 146 -23.58 -4.59 -7.36
CA GLU A 146 -22.41 -5.47 -7.55
C GLU A 146 -22.29 -6.55 -6.45
N TYR A 147 -22.77 -6.26 -5.23
CA TYR A 147 -22.74 -7.18 -4.07
C TYR A 147 -24.10 -7.85 -3.83
N ARG A 148 -25.01 -7.82 -4.83
CA ARG A 148 -26.30 -8.48 -4.74
C ARG A 148 -26.13 -9.96 -4.40
N HIS A 149 -27.07 -10.50 -3.63
CA HIS A 149 -27.03 -11.88 -3.10
C HIS A 149 -25.86 -12.19 -2.16
N ASP A 150 -25.06 -11.21 -1.73
CA ASP A 150 -24.09 -11.39 -0.65
C ASP A 150 -24.76 -11.12 0.72
N PRO A 151 -24.91 -12.13 1.60
CA PRO A 151 -25.48 -11.91 2.93
C PRO A 151 -24.63 -10.97 3.80
N LEU A 152 -23.35 -10.79 3.45
CA LEU A 152 -22.39 -9.93 4.14
C LEU A 152 -22.19 -8.57 3.44
N ASN A 153 -23.08 -8.19 2.51
CA ASN A 153 -22.98 -6.95 1.75
C ASN A 153 -22.85 -5.72 2.69
N PRO A 154 -21.68 -5.05 2.72
CA PRO A 154 -21.42 -3.94 3.63
C PRO A 154 -22.17 -2.66 3.22
N TYR A 155 -22.61 -2.55 1.96
CA TYR A 155 -23.23 -1.35 1.41
C TYR A 155 -24.72 -1.21 1.79
N HIS A 156 -25.40 -2.30 2.17
CA HIS A 156 -26.80 -2.22 2.62
C HIS A 156 -26.96 -1.49 3.95
N ARG A 157 -26.03 -1.69 4.89
CA ARG A 157 -26.17 -1.27 6.30
C ARG A 157 -25.42 0.01 6.66
N ALA A 158 -24.60 0.52 5.76
CA ALA A 158 -23.79 1.70 6.02
C ALA A 158 -24.62 2.98 5.84
N GLY A 159 -24.95 3.64 6.95
CA GLY A 159 -25.46 5.01 6.91
C GLY A 159 -24.32 5.98 6.57
N LEU A 160 -24.55 6.90 5.63
CA LEU A 160 -23.65 8.02 5.38
C LEU A 160 -23.90 9.10 6.44
N ARG A 161 -22.93 9.37 7.32
CA ARG A 161 -22.97 10.45 8.33
C ARG A 161 -21.55 10.91 8.65
N GLY A 162 -21.35 12.20 8.96
CA GLY A 162 -20.08 12.77 9.42
C GLY A 162 -19.20 13.30 8.28
N ILE A 163 -17.88 13.11 8.35
CA ILE A 163 -16.90 13.61 7.36
C ILE A 163 -17.23 13.14 5.93
N CYS A 164 -17.90 12.01 5.76
CA CYS A 164 -18.32 11.49 4.45
C CYS A 164 -19.56 12.22 3.86
N SER A 165 -20.07 13.26 4.51
CA SER A 165 -21.13 14.14 4.00
C SER A 165 -20.65 15.60 3.87
N ASP A 166 -19.34 15.83 4.01
CA ASP A 166 -18.71 17.15 4.01
C ASP A 166 -18.40 17.64 2.58
N PRO A 167 -18.61 18.92 2.23
CA PRO A 167 -18.21 19.49 0.93
C PRO A 167 -16.71 19.39 0.62
N ASP A 168 -15.84 19.18 1.62
CA ASP A 168 -14.39 19.04 1.43
C ASP A 168 -13.97 17.66 0.86
N PHE A 169 -14.94 16.81 0.51
CA PHE A 169 -14.70 15.49 -0.08
C PHE A 169 -14.22 15.61 -1.54
N MET A 170 -12.90 15.59 -1.74
CA MET A 170 -12.34 15.70 -3.08
C MET A 170 -12.26 14.35 -3.80
N TRP A 171 -12.84 14.31 -5.00
CA TRP A 171 -12.85 13.12 -5.85
C TRP A 171 -11.62 13.04 -6.75
N ALA A 172 -11.13 11.82 -6.95
CA ALA A 172 -10.24 11.45 -8.02
C ALA A 172 -11.01 10.53 -8.97
N PRO A 173 -11.51 11.06 -10.11
CA PRO A 173 -12.31 10.27 -11.03
C PRO A 173 -11.47 9.11 -11.56
N ARG A 174 -12.12 7.96 -11.65
CA ARG A 174 -11.53 6.77 -12.23
C ARG A 174 -11.99 6.62 -13.66
N HIS A 175 -11.09 6.79 -14.62
CA HIS A 175 -11.42 6.84 -16.05
C HIS A 175 -11.30 5.48 -16.76
N GLY A 176 -10.66 4.48 -16.14
CA GLY A 176 -10.53 3.15 -16.71
C GLY A 176 -11.87 2.48 -17.01
N THR A 177 -11.94 1.74 -18.12
CA THR A 177 -12.97 0.71 -18.35
C THR A 177 -13.08 -0.16 -17.11
N ALA A 178 -14.30 -0.53 -16.70
CA ALA A 178 -14.58 -1.23 -15.44
C ALA A 178 -13.47 -2.22 -15.07
N THR A 179 -12.90 -2.10 -13.88
CA THR A 179 -11.79 -2.94 -13.35
C THR A 179 -11.97 -4.43 -13.62
N ALA A 180 -13.23 -4.87 -13.61
CA ALA A 180 -13.63 -6.22 -13.91
C ALA A 180 -13.21 -6.69 -15.32
N VAL A 181 -13.23 -5.82 -16.33
CA VAL A 181 -12.82 -6.14 -17.71
C VAL A 181 -11.31 -6.40 -17.77
N GLY A 182 -10.49 -5.48 -17.25
CA GLY A 182 -9.04 -5.66 -17.21
C GLY A 182 -8.60 -6.85 -16.36
N ILE A 183 -9.28 -7.10 -15.24
CA ILE A 183 -9.07 -8.33 -14.45
C ILE A 183 -9.52 -9.57 -15.22
N GLY A 184 -10.58 -9.49 -16.03
CA GLY A 184 -11.06 -10.59 -16.87
C GLY A 184 -10.05 -11.04 -17.93
N ASP A 185 -9.29 -10.11 -18.50
CA ASP A 185 -8.22 -10.42 -19.44
C ASP A 185 -7.06 -11.12 -18.72
N LEU A 186 -6.58 -10.52 -17.62
CA LEU A 186 -5.54 -11.13 -16.77
C LEU A 186 -5.96 -12.51 -16.24
N TRP A 187 -7.25 -12.69 -15.94
CA TRP A 187 -7.81 -13.95 -15.47
C TRP A 187 -7.68 -15.06 -16.52
N ARG A 188 -8.00 -14.76 -17.78
CA ARG A 188 -7.90 -15.74 -18.88
C ARG A 188 -6.46 -16.17 -19.10
N ASP A 189 -5.52 -15.24 -19.06
CA ASP A 189 -4.09 -15.53 -19.20
C ASP A 189 -3.56 -16.35 -18.02
N ALA A 190 -3.99 -16.04 -16.80
CA ALA A 190 -3.54 -16.75 -15.61
C ALA A 190 -3.99 -18.22 -15.53
N LEU A 191 -5.01 -18.61 -16.31
CA LEU A 191 -5.46 -20.01 -16.41
C LEU A 191 -4.59 -20.85 -17.36
N GLN A 192 -3.87 -20.21 -18.29
CA GLN A 192 -3.01 -20.88 -19.28
C GLN A 192 -1.86 -21.65 -18.62
N PRO A 193 -1.28 -22.66 -19.28
CA PRO A 193 -0.10 -23.37 -18.76
C PRO A 193 1.02 -22.41 -18.38
N GLY A 194 1.50 -22.52 -17.13
CA GLY A 194 2.52 -21.62 -16.57
C GLY A 194 1.96 -20.36 -15.87
N GLY A 195 0.68 -20.05 -16.06
CA GLY A 195 -0.01 -18.96 -15.37
C GLY A 195 -0.29 -19.27 -13.88
N ASP A 196 -0.52 -18.22 -13.11
CA ASP A 196 -0.70 -18.30 -11.65
C ASP A 196 -1.84 -19.25 -11.24
N LEU A 197 -2.96 -19.20 -11.96
CA LEU A 197 -4.16 -19.96 -11.65
C LEU A 197 -4.21 -21.33 -12.34
N HIS A 198 -3.20 -21.69 -13.14
CA HIS A 198 -3.16 -22.99 -13.80
C HIS A 198 -3.23 -24.18 -12.82
N GLY A 199 -2.66 -24.01 -11.62
CA GLY A 199 -2.79 -24.99 -10.54
C GLY A 199 -4.25 -25.27 -10.15
N ILE A 200 -5.10 -24.25 -10.13
CA ILE A 200 -6.53 -24.37 -9.84
C ILE A 200 -7.24 -25.15 -10.94
N VAL A 201 -6.93 -24.87 -12.22
CA VAL A 201 -7.47 -25.63 -13.37
C VAL A 201 -7.19 -27.13 -13.19
N ARG A 202 -5.95 -27.47 -12.83
CA ARG A 202 -5.55 -28.88 -12.61
C ARG A 202 -6.24 -29.51 -11.41
N GLY A 203 -6.32 -28.78 -10.30
CA GLY A 203 -7.01 -29.24 -9.09
C GLY A 203 -8.50 -29.50 -9.32
N THR A 204 -9.18 -28.57 -9.98
CA THR A 204 -10.60 -28.68 -10.34
C THR A 204 -10.86 -29.83 -11.31
N ALA A 205 -10.03 -30.02 -12.34
CA ALA A 205 -10.19 -31.12 -13.29
C ALA A 205 -10.13 -32.50 -12.60
N ARG A 206 -9.22 -32.66 -11.63
CA ARG A 206 -9.10 -33.88 -10.82
C ARG A 206 -10.33 -34.13 -9.95
N ARG A 207 -10.85 -33.08 -9.30
CA ARG A 207 -12.00 -33.20 -8.36
C ARG A 207 -13.35 -33.28 -9.04
N TRP A 208 -13.52 -32.67 -10.21
CA TRP A 208 -14.79 -32.63 -10.94
C TRP A 208 -14.96 -33.77 -11.97
N HIS A 209 -13.92 -34.61 -12.14
CA HIS A 209 -13.89 -35.71 -13.11
C HIS A 209 -14.25 -35.27 -14.55
N ARG A 210 -13.78 -34.08 -14.97
CA ARG A 210 -13.98 -33.54 -16.32
C ARG A 210 -12.63 -33.31 -17.01
N PRO A 211 -12.58 -33.41 -18.36
CA PRO A 211 -11.36 -33.10 -19.11
C PRO A 211 -10.86 -31.68 -18.84
N HIS A 212 -9.54 -31.50 -18.79
CA HIS A 212 -8.89 -30.21 -18.51
C HIS A 212 -9.43 -29.07 -19.40
N GLY A 213 -9.51 -29.28 -20.72
CA GLY A 213 -10.02 -28.24 -21.63
C GLY A 213 -11.50 -27.89 -21.46
N ARG A 214 -12.30 -28.69 -20.73
CA ARG A 214 -13.66 -28.32 -20.33
C ARG A 214 -13.67 -27.47 -19.06
N VAL A 215 -12.80 -27.80 -18.11
CA VAL A 215 -12.61 -27.01 -16.89
C VAL A 215 -12.06 -25.63 -17.22
N GLU A 216 -11.02 -25.57 -18.05
CA GLU A 216 -10.41 -24.32 -18.49
C GLU A 216 -11.44 -23.40 -19.17
N ARG A 217 -12.23 -23.91 -20.12
CA ARG A 217 -13.30 -23.12 -20.76
C ARG A 217 -14.37 -22.66 -19.79
N LEU A 218 -14.70 -23.45 -18.77
CA LEU A 218 -15.67 -23.05 -17.75
C LEU A 218 -15.10 -21.93 -16.86
N LEU A 219 -13.84 -22.08 -16.41
CA LEU A 219 -13.16 -21.09 -15.58
C LEU A 219 -12.88 -19.81 -16.36
N ALA A 220 -12.54 -19.89 -17.64
CA ALA A 220 -12.35 -18.72 -18.50
C ALA A 220 -13.61 -17.86 -18.64
N ARG A 221 -14.81 -18.47 -18.48
CA ARG A 221 -16.11 -17.78 -18.47
C ARG A 221 -16.53 -17.26 -17.09
N THR A 222 -15.69 -17.37 -16.07
CA THR A 222 -15.98 -16.81 -14.74
C THR A 222 -16.37 -15.32 -14.79
N PRO A 223 -15.67 -14.44 -15.54
CA PRO A 223 -16.07 -13.03 -15.64
C PRO A 223 -17.52 -12.86 -16.13
N ASP A 224 -17.92 -13.60 -17.16
CA ASP A 224 -19.29 -13.56 -17.69
C ASP A 224 -20.31 -14.07 -16.67
N ARG A 225 -19.96 -15.13 -15.94
CA ARG A 225 -20.81 -15.80 -14.95
C ARG A 225 -20.97 -15.01 -13.64
N LEU A 226 -20.14 -14.00 -13.41
CA LEU A 226 -20.37 -13.04 -12.33
C LEU A 226 -21.50 -12.07 -12.67
N GLU A 227 -21.91 -11.96 -13.95
CA GLU A 227 -23.06 -11.15 -14.39
C GLU A 227 -23.01 -9.71 -13.85
N GLY A 228 -21.83 -9.10 -13.79
CA GLY A 228 -21.65 -7.75 -13.23
C GLY A 228 -21.58 -7.68 -11.70
N GLN A 229 -21.41 -8.81 -11.00
CA GLN A 229 -20.95 -8.80 -9.61
C GLN A 229 -19.48 -8.39 -9.51
N ALA A 230 -19.08 -7.93 -8.32
CA ALA A 230 -17.68 -7.58 -8.05
C ALA A 230 -16.73 -8.77 -8.28
N PHE A 231 -15.57 -8.51 -8.87
CA PHE A 231 -14.58 -9.56 -9.16
C PHE A 231 -13.70 -9.87 -7.93
N ILE A 232 -14.33 -10.31 -6.84
CA ILE A 232 -13.69 -10.63 -5.54
C ILE A 232 -13.70 -12.14 -5.27
N ALA A 233 -12.74 -12.62 -4.46
CA ALA A 233 -12.50 -14.04 -4.25
C ALA A 233 -13.76 -14.82 -3.86
N ARG A 234 -14.52 -14.33 -2.88
CA ARG A 234 -15.74 -15.01 -2.42
C ARG A 234 -16.85 -15.11 -3.46
N PHE A 235 -16.93 -14.20 -4.42
CA PHE A 235 -17.91 -14.29 -5.52
C PHE A 235 -17.41 -15.23 -6.60
N VAL A 236 -16.12 -15.13 -6.94
CA VAL A 236 -15.48 -16.06 -7.87
C VAL A 236 -15.63 -17.50 -7.40
N GLU A 237 -15.34 -17.79 -6.13
CA GLU A 237 -15.44 -19.14 -5.57
C GLU A 237 -16.84 -19.75 -5.70
N ARG A 238 -17.90 -18.94 -5.57
CA ARG A 238 -19.30 -19.39 -5.74
C ARG A 238 -19.60 -19.83 -7.18
N THR A 239 -18.85 -19.32 -8.16
CA THR A 239 -19.00 -19.74 -9.56
C THR A 239 -18.27 -21.05 -9.87
N LEU A 240 -17.34 -21.49 -9.02
CA LEU A 240 -16.49 -22.65 -9.33
C LEU A 240 -17.28 -23.97 -9.21
N PRO A 241 -17.03 -24.94 -10.10
CA PRO A 241 -17.76 -26.22 -10.07
C PRO A 241 -17.38 -27.12 -8.87
N THR A 242 -16.27 -26.82 -8.21
CA THR A 242 -15.76 -27.55 -7.04
C THR A 242 -15.18 -26.57 -6.05
N ARG A 243 -15.28 -26.87 -4.75
CA ARG A 243 -14.58 -26.10 -3.72
C ARG A 243 -13.06 -26.10 -3.95
N LEU A 244 -12.46 -24.96 -3.66
CA LEU A 244 -11.01 -24.81 -3.62
C LEU A 244 -10.47 -25.38 -2.31
N ASN A 245 -9.27 -25.95 -2.34
CA ASN A 245 -8.53 -26.20 -1.11
C ASN A 245 -7.92 -24.88 -0.57
N PRO A 246 -7.42 -24.84 0.67
CA PRO A 246 -6.87 -23.61 1.25
C PRO A 246 -5.78 -22.94 0.41
N ALA A 247 -4.84 -23.71 -0.15
CA ALA A 247 -3.75 -23.17 -0.97
C ALA A 247 -4.25 -22.58 -2.29
N GLU A 248 -5.25 -23.19 -2.92
CA GLU A 248 -5.90 -22.67 -4.13
C GLU A 248 -6.71 -21.40 -3.84
N SER A 249 -7.43 -21.36 -2.70
CA SER A 249 -8.19 -20.18 -2.26
C SER A 249 -7.25 -19.00 -1.95
N THR A 250 -6.14 -19.24 -1.23
CA THR A 250 -5.09 -18.23 -1.02
C THR A 250 -4.54 -17.72 -2.35
N ARG A 251 -4.23 -18.62 -3.30
CA ARG A 251 -3.71 -18.21 -4.60
C ARG A 251 -4.70 -17.35 -5.40
N LEU A 252 -5.98 -17.73 -5.37
CA LEU A 252 -7.05 -16.95 -5.99
C LEU A 252 -7.15 -15.55 -5.36
N ALA A 253 -7.13 -15.45 -4.03
CA ALA A 253 -7.20 -14.18 -3.31
C ALA A 253 -6.01 -13.28 -3.66
N PHE A 254 -4.77 -13.80 -3.63
CA PHE A 254 -3.58 -13.05 -4.03
C PHE A 254 -3.66 -12.57 -5.48
N PHE A 255 -4.08 -13.44 -6.41
CA PHE A 255 -4.23 -13.06 -7.81
C PHE A 255 -5.20 -11.89 -8.00
N LEU A 256 -6.40 -11.98 -7.41
CA LEU A 256 -7.43 -10.95 -7.56
C LEU A 256 -7.01 -9.64 -6.90
N SER A 257 -6.44 -9.70 -5.69
CA SER A 257 -5.95 -8.51 -4.98
C SER A 257 -4.77 -7.85 -5.71
N ARG A 258 -3.87 -8.64 -6.32
CA ARG A 258 -2.78 -8.13 -7.17
C ARG A 258 -3.32 -7.44 -8.42
N ALA A 259 -4.26 -8.06 -9.12
CA ALA A 259 -4.86 -7.51 -10.32
C ALA A 259 -5.65 -6.23 -10.02
N TYR A 260 -6.40 -6.22 -8.91
CA TYR A 260 -7.03 -5.03 -8.35
C TYR A 260 -6.00 -3.92 -8.11
N LEU A 261 -4.95 -4.19 -7.33
CA LEU A 261 -3.94 -3.19 -6.98
C LEU A 261 -3.25 -2.64 -8.24
N ARG A 262 -2.80 -3.51 -9.15
CA ARG A 262 -2.21 -3.11 -10.44
C ARG A 262 -3.14 -2.19 -11.21
N SER A 263 -4.42 -2.52 -11.32
CA SER A 263 -5.39 -1.71 -12.07
C SER A 263 -5.49 -0.28 -11.54
N TYR A 264 -5.46 -0.09 -10.21
CA TYR A 264 -5.50 1.24 -9.60
C TYR A 264 -4.18 1.99 -9.80
N LEU A 265 -3.04 1.31 -9.69
CA LEU A 265 -1.74 1.94 -9.86
C LEU A 265 -1.52 2.44 -11.29
N LEU A 266 -2.00 1.71 -12.29
CA LEU A 266 -1.88 2.13 -13.69
C LEU A 266 -2.87 3.25 -14.04
N ASP A 267 -4.15 3.06 -13.70
CA ASP A 267 -5.23 4.00 -14.03
C ASP A 267 -5.04 5.37 -13.38
N MET A 268 -4.54 5.39 -12.14
CA MET A 268 -4.32 6.64 -11.38
C MET A 268 -2.90 7.19 -11.52
N ASP A 269 -2.03 6.55 -12.33
CA ASP A 269 -0.58 6.70 -12.29
C ASP A 269 -0.08 6.80 -10.83
N ALA A 270 -0.45 5.86 -9.97
CA ALA A 270 -0.15 5.90 -8.54
C ALA A 270 1.02 4.99 -8.16
N ALA A 271 1.62 5.26 -7.01
CA ALA A 271 2.57 4.38 -6.33
C ALA A 271 1.98 3.87 -5.00
N VAL A 272 2.62 2.88 -4.39
CA VAL A 272 2.23 2.26 -3.11
C VAL A 272 3.41 2.14 -2.18
N LEU A 273 3.14 2.11 -0.88
CA LEU A 273 4.15 1.74 0.10
C LEU A 273 4.32 0.22 0.15
N VAL A 274 5.55 -0.26 0.29
CA VAL A 274 5.85 -1.68 0.51
C VAL A 274 6.75 -1.84 1.74
N ASP A 275 7.11 -3.06 2.12
CA ASP A 275 7.91 -3.36 3.32
C ASP A 275 7.33 -2.73 4.60
N LEU A 276 6.01 -2.82 4.78
CA LEU A 276 5.33 -2.26 5.96
C LEU A 276 5.48 -3.20 7.15
N SER A 277 5.24 -2.65 8.35
CA SER A 277 5.15 -3.44 9.58
C SER A 277 4.03 -4.49 9.53
N LEU A 278 3.01 -4.32 8.67
CA LEU A 278 1.93 -5.26 8.39
C LEU A 278 2.24 -6.29 7.27
N GLY A 279 3.35 -6.11 6.55
CA GLY A 279 3.76 -6.96 5.41
C GLY A 279 4.00 -6.10 4.18
N ASP A 280 4.40 -6.72 3.06
CA ASP A 280 4.66 -5.96 1.84
C ASP A 280 3.37 -5.39 1.23
N LEU A 281 2.24 -6.05 1.48
CA LEU A 281 0.90 -5.67 1.03
C LEU A 281 0.81 -5.39 -0.50
N THR A 282 1.72 -5.96 -1.28
CA THR A 282 1.77 -5.86 -2.75
C THR A 282 0.96 -6.95 -3.45
N CYS A 283 0.53 -7.97 -2.70
CA CYS A 283 -0.05 -9.20 -3.24
C CYS A 283 0.84 -9.86 -4.33
N GLY A 284 2.17 -9.66 -4.26
CA GLY A 284 3.13 -10.21 -5.21
C GLY A 284 3.36 -9.36 -6.46
N LEU A 285 3.01 -8.06 -6.44
CA LEU A 285 3.60 -7.11 -7.40
C LEU A 285 5.11 -7.02 -7.17
N THR A 286 5.86 -6.99 -8.27
CA THR A 286 7.33 -6.80 -8.24
C THR A 286 7.73 -5.71 -9.22
N PRO A 287 8.89 -5.06 -9.04
CA PRO A 287 9.39 -4.04 -9.97
C PRO A 287 9.63 -4.58 -11.39
N ALA A 288 9.87 -5.89 -11.53
CA ALA A 288 10.08 -6.55 -12.82
C ALA A 288 8.78 -6.73 -13.63
N MET A 289 7.62 -6.55 -13.00
CA MET A 289 6.35 -6.55 -13.72
C MET A 289 6.21 -5.28 -14.55
N GLU A 290 5.59 -5.42 -15.71
CA GLU A 290 5.33 -4.32 -16.65
C GLU A 290 4.71 -3.11 -15.93
N GLU A 291 5.33 -1.94 -16.15
CA GLU A 291 4.93 -0.63 -15.64
C GLU A 291 4.92 -0.49 -14.11
N MET A 292 5.47 -1.45 -13.35
CA MET A 292 5.55 -1.39 -11.87
C MET A 292 6.84 -0.76 -11.34
N ASP A 293 7.84 -0.57 -12.19
CA ASP A 293 9.08 0.09 -11.80
C ASP A 293 8.82 1.53 -11.29
N GLY A 294 9.48 1.89 -10.19
CA GLY A 294 9.28 3.18 -9.51
C GLY A 294 7.92 3.37 -8.81
N ARG A 295 7.05 2.35 -8.78
CA ARG A 295 5.74 2.42 -8.09
C ARG A 295 5.72 1.75 -6.71
N LEU A 296 6.69 0.89 -6.41
CA LEU A 296 6.77 0.15 -5.15
C LEU A 296 7.78 0.82 -4.21
N LEU A 297 7.30 1.63 -3.28
CA LEU A 297 8.14 2.46 -2.41
C LEU A 297 8.31 1.82 -1.03
N SER A 298 9.48 1.26 -0.75
CA SER A 298 9.79 0.67 0.56
C SER A 298 9.64 1.69 1.70
N ALA A 299 8.69 1.45 2.61
CA ALA A 299 8.47 2.26 3.81
C ALA A 299 9.66 2.12 4.77
N ARG A 300 10.21 0.90 4.90
CA ARG A 300 11.40 0.62 5.73
C ARG A 300 12.62 1.43 5.28
N ARG A 301 12.79 1.59 3.96
CA ARG A 301 13.86 2.42 3.40
C ARG A 301 13.72 3.88 3.80
N LEU A 302 12.54 4.48 3.66
CA LEU A 302 12.30 5.84 4.14
C LEU A 302 12.51 5.95 5.65
N ASP A 303 11.97 5.02 6.44
CA ASP A 303 12.12 5.03 7.90
C ASP A 303 13.59 4.98 8.34
N THR A 304 14.42 4.23 7.59
CA THR A 304 15.88 4.19 7.79
C THR A 304 16.53 5.54 7.50
N VAL A 305 16.12 6.21 6.43
CA VAL A 305 16.60 7.56 6.12
C VAL A 305 16.17 8.56 7.19
N LEU A 306 14.91 8.54 7.62
CA LEU A 306 14.42 9.41 8.71
C LEU A 306 15.19 9.17 10.02
N HIS A 307 15.62 7.93 10.27
CA HIS A 307 16.50 7.61 11.40
C HIS A 307 17.90 8.23 11.24
N TRP A 308 18.49 8.17 10.05
CA TRP A 308 19.78 8.82 9.77
C TRP A 308 19.71 10.33 9.96
N LEU A 309 18.63 10.94 9.48
CA LEU A 309 18.32 12.37 9.67
C LEU A 309 18.00 12.76 11.11
N GLN A 310 17.89 11.81 12.05
CA GLN A 310 17.45 12.06 13.44
C GLN A 310 16.06 12.72 13.53
N VAL A 311 15.18 12.46 12.56
CA VAL A 311 13.79 12.99 12.52
C VAL A 311 12.72 11.91 12.65
N ARG A 312 13.12 10.64 12.78
CA ARG A 312 12.18 9.50 12.85
C ARG A 312 11.15 9.65 13.97
N ASP A 313 11.56 9.95 15.19
CA ASP A 313 10.63 10.08 16.32
C ASP A 313 9.74 11.32 16.16
N PHE A 314 10.26 12.43 15.63
CA PHE A 314 9.44 13.56 15.21
C PHE A 314 8.35 13.13 14.22
N VAL A 315 8.74 12.45 13.14
CA VAL A 315 7.80 12.00 12.12
C VAL A 315 6.76 11.04 12.67
N HIS A 316 7.10 10.10 13.56
CA HIS A 316 6.13 9.09 14.00
C HIS A 316 5.35 9.45 15.27
N ARG A 317 5.88 10.34 16.11
CA ARG A 317 5.32 10.57 17.46
C ARG A 317 4.97 12.01 17.77
N PHE A 318 5.75 12.97 17.30
CA PHE A 318 5.61 14.36 17.76
C PHE A 318 4.87 15.24 16.76
N ALA A 319 5.14 15.07 15.47
CA ALA A 319 4.63 15.98 14.46
C ALA A 319 3.10 15.91 14.34
N ASP A 320 2.45 17.05 14.19
CA ASP A 320 1.09 17.06 13.64
C ASP A 320 1.11 16.92 12.10
N TRP A 321 -0.07 16.93 11.48
CA TRP A 321 -0.16 16.79 10.02
C TRP A 321 0.36 18.02 9.26
N ASP A 322 0.21 19.21 9.82
CA ASP A 322 0.63 20.46 9.19
C ASP A 322 2.16 20.55 9.19
N GLU A 323 2.80 20.14 10.28
CA GLU A 323 4.25 20.03 10.37
C GLU A 323 4.82 19.01 9.39
N LEU A 324 4.15 17.87 9.19
CA LEU A 324 4.55 16.90 8.16
C LEU A 324 4.37 17.44 6.75
N LEU A 325 3.29 18.17 6.48
CA LEU A 325 3.07 18.84 5.19
C LEU A 325 4.15 19.89 4.92
N ARG A 326 4.55 20.65 5.93
CA ARG A 326 5.65 21.63 5.82
C ARG A 326 6.99 20.93 5.57
N LEU A 327 7.29 19.85 6.29
CA LEU A 327 8.52 19.07 6.11
C LEU A 327 8.60 18.47 4.70
N ARG A 328 7.49 17.87 4.24
CA ARG A 328 7.32 17.32 2.88
C ARG A 328 7.60 18.37 1.80
N SER A 329 7.18 19.60 2.03
CA SER A 329 7.26 20.71 1.07
C SER A 329 8.63 21.36 1.00
N LEU A 330 9.59 20.95 1.85
CA LEU A 330 10.97 21.41 1.74
C LEU A 330 11.62 20.82 0.48
N PRO A 331 12.20 21.65 -0.42
CA PRO A 331 12.97 21.15 -1.56
C PRO A 331 14.09 20.19 -1.15
N GLU A 332 14.73 20.46 -0.01
CA GLU A 332 15.83 19.67 0.55
C GLU A 332 15.36 18.28 0.99
N PHE A 333 14.13 18.19 1.53
CA PHE A 333 13.53 16.89 1.81
C PHE A 333 13.24 16.13 0.51
N GLY A 334 12.85 16.83 -0.55
CA GLY A 334 12.66 16.25 -1.88
C GLY A 334 13.92 15.62 -2.44
N LEU A 335 15.03 16.35 -2.39
CA LEU A 335 16.34 15.83 -2.78
C LEU A 335 16.69 14.55 -2.01
N ILE A 336 16.48 14.55 -0.68
CA ILE A 336 16.75 13.38 0.15
C ILE A 336 15.84 12.20 -0.23
N ALA A 337 14.55 12.45 -0.46
CA ALA A 337 13.60 11.41 -0.88
C ALA A 337 14.01 10.81 -2.24
N ASP A 338 14.37 11.63 -3.22
CA ASP A 338 14.82 11.14 -4.53
C ASP A 338 16.05 10.24 -4.41
N ARG A 339 17.00 10.65 -3.56
CA ARG A 339 18.23 9.91 -3.28
C ARG A 339 18.01 8.66 -2.45
N ALA A 340 16.97 8.64 -1.62
CA ALA A 340 16.56 7.46 -0.89
C ALA A 340 16.08 6.35 -1.84
N TYR A 341 15.37 6.72 -2.91
CA TYR A 341 14.83 5.75 -3.87
C TYR A 341 15.70 5.51 -5.11
N ASP A 342 16.76 6.29 -5.29
CA ASP A 342 17.85 5.95 -6.20
C ASP A 342 18.75 4.84 -5.60
N GLY A 343 18.75 3.67 -6.24
CA GLY A 343 19.53 2.51 -5.80
C GLY A 343 21.04 2.76 -5.67
N ARG A 344 21.59 3.78 -6.35
CA ARG A 344 23.02 4.13 -6.32
C ARG A 344 23.37 5.17 -5.25
N SER A 345 22.39 5.96 -4.80
CA SER A 345 22.64 7.14 -3.94
C SER A 345 22.50 6.87 -2.45
N MET A 346 22.01 5.70 -2.02
CA MET A 346 21.79 5.40 -0.60
C MET A 346 23.06 5.49 0.26
N ASN A 347 24.21 5.07 -0.27
CA ASN A 347 25.48 5.19 0.46
C ASN A 347 25.93 6.65 0.59
N ALA A 348 25.79 7.45 -0.47
CA ALA A 348 26.10 8.88 -0.43
C ALA A 348 25.21 9.61 0.59
N LEU A 349 23.90 9.29 0.61
CA LEU A 349 22.97 9.83 1.60
C LEU A 349 23.36 9.46 3.03
N ARG A 350 23.80 8.22 3.27
CA ARG A 350 24.31 7.79 4.58
C ARG A 350 25.57 8.57 4.99
N ILE A 351 26.52 8.77 4.06
CA ILE A 351 27.76 9.53 4.31
C ILE A 351 27.43 10.98 4.65
N ALA A 352 26.59 11.64 3.84
CA ALA A 352 26.14 13.00 4.08
C ALA A 352 25.46 13.14 5.46
N ALA A 353 24.63 12.17 5.86
CA ALA A 353 24.02 12.16 7.19
C ALA A 353 25.05 12.01 8.33
N LEU A 354 26.13 11.24 8.13
CA LEU A 354 27.22 11.11 9.10
C LEU A 354 28.07 12.38 9.20
N GLU A 355 28.27 13.09 8.10
CA GLU A 355 28.99 14.36 8.08
C GLU A 355 28.18 15.47 8.75
N ALA A 356 26.90 15.60 8.42
CA ALA A 356 25.99 16.55 9.07
C ALA A 356 25.92 16.35 10.59
N ARG A 357 25.97 15.10 11.07
CA ARG A 357 26.01 14.74 12.50
C ARG A 357 27.23 15.29 13.25
N ARG A 358 28.30 15.69 12.55
CA ARG A 358 29.47 16.32 13.18
C ARG A 358 29.25 17.80 13.48
N SER A 359 28.21 18.41 12.89
CA SER A 359 27.84 19.79 13.20
C SER A 359 27.18 19.89 14.58
N SER A 360 27.47 20.96 15.33
CA SER A 360 26.95 21.17 16.69
C SER A 360 25.43 21.34 16.76
N GLY A 361 24.77 21.62 15.63
CA GLY A 361 23.32 21.80 15.54
C GLY A 361 22.53 20.53 15.26
N PHE A 362 23.17 19.41 14.93
CA PHE A 362 22.49 18.19 14.51
C PHE A 362 22.11 17.32 15.72
N ARG A 363 20.81 17.18 15.98
CA ARG A 363 20.30 16.48 17.18
C ARG A 363 18.97 15.75 16.92
N PRO A 364 18.57 14.76 17.76
CA PRO A 364 17.23 14.18 17.71
C PRO A 364 16.16 15.26 17.70
N ALA A 365 15.32 15.28 16.67
CA ALA A 365 14.27 16.27 16.53
C ALA A 365 13.07 15.91 17.41
N GLY A 366 12.69 16.82 18.30
CA GLY A 366 11.42 16.83 19.02
C GLY A 366 10.42 17.86 18.47
N ALA A 367 10.89 18.83 17.68
CA ALA A 367 10.07 19.87 17.07
C ALA A 367 10.41 20.13 15.59
N TYR A 368 9.49 20.76 14.86
CA TYR A 368 9.65 21.06 13.43
C TYR A 368 10.94 21.83 13.09
N ALA A 369 11.33 22.82 13.90
CA ALA A 369 12.53 23.62 13.65
C ALA A 369 13.81 22.75 13.63
N GLU A 370 13.88 21.76 14.50
CA GLU A 370 15.01 20.83 14.60
C GLU A 370 14.99 19.84 13.43
N ALA A 371 13.80 19.31 13.10
CA ALA A 371 13.65 18.41 11.96
C ALA A 371 14.05 19.10 10.64
N ARG A 372 13.61 20.35 10.46
CA ARG A 372 14.02 21.20 9.33
C ARG A 372 15.53 21.42 9.32
N SER A 373 16.12 21.79 10.45
CA SER A 373 17.58 22.01 10.54
C SER A 373 18.37 20.77 10.14
N ASN A 374 17.96 19.58 10.59
CA ASN A 374 18.64 18.33 10.25
C ASN A 374 18.49 17.99 8.76
N VAL A 375 17.30 18.20 8.18
CA VAL A 375 17.05 17.98 6.74
C VAL A 375 17.95 18.88 5.90
N LEU A 376 18.03 20.17 6.22
CA LEU A 376 18.88 21.14 5.52
C LEU A 376 20.36 20.72 5.60
N ALA A 377 20.85 20.42 6.80
CA ALA A 377 22.26 20.05 7.00
C ALA A 377 22.67 18.79 6.20
N VAL A 378 21.78 17.81 6.06
CA VAL A 378 22.06 16.60 5.28
C VAL A 378 21.97 16.87 3.77
N ALA A 379 21.03 17.69 3.34
CA ALA A 379 20.94 18.07 1.94
C ALA A 379 22.18 18.86 1.48
N ASP A 380 22.66 19.80 2.30
CA ASP A 380 23.89 20.56 2.05
C ASP A 380 25.12 19.64 1.95
N ALA A 381 25.27 18.71 2.90
CA ALA A 381 26.35 17.73 2.84
C ALA A 381 26.24 16.80 1.61
N LEU A 382 25.01 16.46 1.18
CA LEU A 382 24.79 15.61 0.01
C LEU A 382 25.18 16.30 -1.30
N THR A 383 24.96 17.62 -1.39
CA THR A 383 25.47 18.40 -2.51
C THR A 383 26.99 18.41 -2.53
N ASP A 384 27.67 18.56 -1.38
CA ASP A 384 29.13 18.55 -1.31
C ASP A 384 29.74 17.18 -1.68
N VAL A 385 29.11 16.08 -1.25
CA VAL A 385 29.53 14.70 -1.58
C VAL A 385 29.37 14.41 -3.07
N THR A 386 28.33 14.95 -3.72
CA THR A 386 28.10 14.70 -5.16
C THR A 386 29.00 15.53 -6.07
N PHE A 387 29.55 16.65 -5.61
CA PHE A 387 30.59 17.40 -6.31
C PHE A 387 32.01 16.85 -6.08
N THR A 388 32.20 16.02 -5.05
CA THR A 388 33.48 15.39 -4.72
C THR A 388 33.52 13.93 -5.18
N ASP A 389 33.22 13.69 -6.48
CA ASP A 389 33.71 12.51 -7.21
C ASP A 389 35.25 12.59 -7.27
N LYS A 390 35.89 12.39 -6.11
CA LYS A 390 37.31 12.10 -6.01
C LYS A 390 37.51 10.69 -6.57
N PRO A 391 38.53 10.50 -7.43
CA PRO A 391 38.77 9.22 -8.06
C PRO A 391 39.00 8.15 -7.00
N VAL A 392 38.33 7.03 -7.24
CA VAL A 392 38.58 5.68 -6.71
C VAL A 392 39.94 5.60 -6.03
N TRP A 393 39.93 5.24 -4.75
CA TRP A 393 41.10 4.80 -4.00
C TRP A 393 41.94 3.89 -4.89
N ARG A 394 43.11 4.37 -5.31
CA ARG A 394 44.15 3.51 -5.85
C ARG A 394 44.61 2.64 -4.69
N ASP A 395 44.35 1.35 -4.81
CA ASP A 395 45.19 0.35 -4.15
C ASP A 395 46.59 0.52 -4.74
N ASP A 396 47.50 1.10 -3.96
CA ASP A 396 48.94 1.06 -4.25
C ASP A 396 49.52 -0.25 -3.67
N PRO A 397 50.56 -0.80 -4.34
CA PRO A 397 50.84 -2.24 -4.48
C PRO A 397 51.31 -3.01 -3.23
#